data_AF-A0A520GA89-F1
#
_entry.id   AF-A0A520GA89-F1
#
_cell.length_a   1.000
_cell.length_b   1.000
_cell.length_c   1.000
_cell.angle_alpha   90.00
_cell.angle_beta   90.00
_cell.angle_gamma   90.00
#
_symmetry.space_group_name_H-M   'P 1'
#
loop_
_entity.id
_entity.type
_entity.pdbx_description
1 polymer ?
#
loop_
_entity_poly.entity_id
_entity_poly.type
_entity_poly.pdbx_seq_one_letter_code
_entity_poly.pdbx_strand_id
1 'polypeptide(L)'
;MKRFIKAGLVVALASAGLAQAATELVIATVNNGHMIEMQKLTPIFEKANPDIKLKWVTLEEGTLRQRVTTDIATKGGQFDVMTIGLYEA
;
A
#
# COMPACT_ATOMS: atom_id res chain seq x y z
N MET A 1 8.68 -10.40 -65.55
CA MET A 1 9.52 -9.24 -65.17
C MET A 1 8.67 -8.23 -64.41
N LYS A 2 9.03 -7.95 -63.16
CA LYS A 2 8.91 -6.69 -62.39
C LYS A 2 8.73 -7.04 -60.90
N ARG A 3 9.80 -6.75 -60.16
CA ARG A 3 10.02 -6.97 -58.73
C ARG A 3 9.35 -5.84 -57.91
N PHE A 4 9.35 -6.04 -56.59
CA PHE A 4 9.14 -5.06 -55.50
C PHE A 4 7.65 -4.78 -55.22
N ILE A 5 7.13 -4.85 -53.98
CA ILE A 5 7.62 -4.28 -52.72
C ILE A 5 7.13 -5.16 -51.54
N LYS A 6 8.04 -5.44 -50.58
CA LYS A 6 7.69 -5.94 -49.24
C LYS A 6 7.32 -4.71 -48.38
N ALA A 7 6.09 -4.62 -47.92
CA ALA A 7 5.63 -3.74 -46.85
C ALA A 7 4.53 -4.53 -46.12
N GLY A 8 4.65 -4.97 -44.86
CA GLY A 8 5.33 -4.36 -43.73
C GLY A 8 4.33 -3.52 -42.96
N LEU A 9 3.42 -4.14 -42.19
CA LEU A 9 2.78 -3.53 -41.03
C LEU A 9 2.10 -4.60 -40.14
N VAL A 10 2.82 -5.05 -39.11
CA VAL A 10 2.24 -5.75 -37.95
C VAL A 10 1.62 -4.67 -37.07
N VAL A 11 0.28 -4.63 -36.99
CA VAL A 11 -0.44 -3.75 -36.05
C VAL A 11 -1.36 -4.60 -35.19
N ALA A 12 -1.09 -4.52 -33.89
CA ALA A 12 -2.04 -4.53 -32.76
C ALA A 12 -1.58 -5.43 -31.60
N LEU A 13 -0.45 -5.09 -30.97
CA LEU A 13 -0.07 -5.53 -29.63
C LEU A 13 0.45 -4.32 -28.86
N ALA A 14 -0.41 -3.32 -28.63
CA ALA A 14 -0.01 -2.14 -27.87
C ALA A 14 -1.22 -1.43 -27.24
N SER A 15 -1.91 -2.11 -26.32
CA SER A 15 -2.65 -1.46 -25.24
C SER A 15 -3.17 -2.47 -24.22
N ALA A 16 -2.29 -3.33 -23.70
CA ALA A 16 -2.47 -3.77 -22.32
C ALA A 16 -1.99 -2.61 -21.46
N GLY A 17 -2.83 -1.57 -21.35
CA GLY A 17 -2.62 -0.51 -20.38
C GLY A 17 -2.43 -1.17 -19.03
N LEU A 18 -1.28 -0.97 -18.41
CA LEU A 18 -1.00 -1.37 -17.05
C LEU A 18 -2.09 -0.74 -16.18
N ALA A 19 -3.09 -1.52 -15.80
CA ALA A 19 -3.98 -1.16 -14.72
C ALA A 19 -3.13 -1.21 -13.44
N GLN A 20 -2.42 -0.12 -13.18
CA GLN A 20 -1.61 0.05 -11.97
C GLN A 20 -2.61 0.31 -10.85
N ALA A 21 -3.12 -0.77 -10.25
CA ALA A 21 -4.00 -0.68 -9.10
C ALA A 21 -3.21 -0.04 -7.96
N ALA A 22 -3.68 1.12 -7.48
CA ALA A 22 -3.11 1.74 -6.31
C ALA A 22 -3.22 0.76 -5.13
N THR A 23 -2.08 0.39 -4.55
CA THR A 23 -2.00 -0.47 -3.38
C THR A 23 -2.31 0.37 -2.14
N GLU A 24 -3.34 0.03 -1.39
CA GLU A 24 -3.64 0.67 -0.11
C GLU A 24 -3.04 -0.16 1.03
N LEU A 25 -2.24 0.46 1.90
CA LEU A 25 -1.71 -0.14 3.12
C LEU A 25 -2.50 0.37 4.32
N VAL A 26 -3.12 -0.53 5.06
CA VAL A 26 -3.83 -0.25 6.30
C VAL A 26 -2.86 -0.38 7.48
N ILE A 27 -2.57 0.75 8.13
CA ILE A 27 -1.59 0.86 9.20
C ILE A 27 -2.30 1.06 10.54
N ALA A 28 -2.19 0.09 11.45
CA ALA A 28 -2.62 0.24 12.84
C ALA A 28 -1.52 0.89 13.68
N THR A 29 -1.83 1.97 14.36
CA THR A 29 -0.86 2.70 15.19
C THR A 29 -1.49 3.33 16.44
N VAL A 30 -0.65 3.71 17.40
CA VAL A 30 -1.07 4.31 18.67
C VAL A 30 -1.39 5.79 18.51
N ASN A 31 -2.42 6.26 19.22
CA ASN A 31 -2.82 7.65 19.27
C ASN A 31 -1.90 8.49 20.18
N ASN A 32 -0.66 8.71 19.74
CA ASN A 32 0.30 9.59 20.41
C ASN A 32 0.83 10.69 19.46
N GLY A 33 1.45 11.72 20.03
CA GLY A 33 1.94 12.87 19.27
C GLY A 33 2.92 12.52 18.15
N HIS A 34 3.79 11.52 18.35
CA HIS A 34 4.75 11.10 17.33
C HIS A 34 4.08 10.46 16.12
N MET A 35 3.06 9.62 16.35
CA MET A 35 2.35 8.97 15.25
C MET A 35 1.47 9.97 14.48
N ILE A 36 0.93 10.99 15.16
CA ILE A 36 0.23 12.10 14.48
C ILE A 36 1.20 12.90 13.61
N GLU A 37 2.42 13.18 14.06
CA GLU A 37 3.43 13.81 13.21
C GLU A 37 3.81 12.90 12.03
N MET A 38 3.96 11.60 12.24
CA MET A 38 4.21 10.64 11.17
C MET A 38 3.11 10.65 10.09
N GLN A 39 1.84 10.74 10.49
CA GLN A 39 0.72 10.83 9.57
C GLN A 39 0.80 12.08 8.67
N LYS A 40 1.27 13.22 9.19
CA LYS A 40 1.45 14.44 8.39
C LYS A 40 2.52 14.29 7.30
N LEU A 41 3.43 13.33 7.44
CA LEU A 41 4.45 13.01 6.44
C LEU A 41 3.94 12.05 5.37
N THR A 42 2.71 11.53 5.47
CA THR A 42 2.08 10.67 4.44
C THR A 42 2.21 11.23 3.02
N PRO A 43 1.96 12.53 2.75
CA PRO A 43 2.09 13.08 1.40
C PRO A 43 3.51 12.98 0.82
N ILE A 44 4.54 13.00 1.69
CA ILE A 44 5.93 12.83 1.26
C ILE A 44 6.15 11.39 0.80
N PHE A 45 5.66 10.42 1.58
CA PHE A 45 5.74 9.00 1.23
C PHE A 45 4.96 8.68 -0.05
N GLU A 46 3.71 9.13 -0.16
CA GLU A 46 2.86 8.89 -1.35
C GLU A 46 3.39 9.59 -2.59
N LYS A 47 4.07 10.74 -2.44
CA LYS A 47 4.75 11.40 -3.58
C LYS A 47 5.94 10.57 -4.07
N ALA A 48 6.69 9.95 -3.16
CA ALA A 48 7.81 9.07 -3.51
C ALA A 48 7.34 7.71 -4.04
N ASN A 49 6.15 7.26 -3.63
CA ASN A 49 5.54 5.98 -3.99
C ASN A 49 4.12 6.23 -4.53
N PRO A 50 3.98 6.70 -5.78
CA PRO A 50 2.69 7.17 -6.31
C PRO A 50 1.61 6.09 -6.37
N ASP A 51 2.02 4.83 -6.39
CA ASP A 51 1.13 3.67 -6.44
C ASP A 51 0.69 3.18 -5.06
N ILE A 52 1.20 3.76 -3.98
CA ILE A 52 0.91 3.32 -2.61
C ILE A 52 0.12 4.41 -1.88
N LYS A 53 -1.00 4.02 -1.28
CA LYS A 53 -1.82 4.87 -0.40
C LYS A 53 -1.76 4.37 1.04
N LEU A 54 -1.65 5.30 1.98
CA LEU A 54 -1.60 4.96 3.40
C LEU A 54 -2.94 5.25 4.07
N LYS A 55 -3.51 4.23 4.71
CA LYS A 55 -4.72 4.34 5.51
C LYS A 55 -4.39 4.10 6.97
N TRP A 56 -4.56 5.14 7.78
CA TRP A 56 -4.21 5.08 9.20
C TRP A 56 -5.40 4.69 10.07
N VAL A 57 -5.22 3.66 10.88
CA VAL A 57 -6.12 3.27 11.97
C VAL A 57 -5.43 3.62 13.27
N THR A 58 -5.80 4.79 13.82
CA THR A 58 -5.20 5.33 15.04
C THR A 58 -6.06 4.95 16.23
N LEU A 59 -5.46 4.26 17.22
CA LEU A 59 -6.17 3.68 18.35
C LEU A 59 -5.52 4.08 19.67
N GLU A 60 -6.29 4.12 20.75
CA GLU A 60 -5.73 4.16 22.11
C GLU A 60 -4.91 2.88 22.37
N GLU A 61 -3.84 2.98 23.17
CA GLU A 61 -2.83 1.92 23.34
C GLU A 61 -3.42 0.57 23.78
N GLY A 62 -4.27 0.57 24.81
CA GLY A 62 -4.95 -0.64 25.26
C GLY A 62 -5.78 -1.29 24.16
N THR A 63 -6.52 -0.47 23.41
CA THR A 63 -7.32 -0.92 22.27
C THR A 63 -6.45 -1.44 21.12
N LEU A 64 -5.34 -0.77 20.81
CA LEU A 64 -4.41 -1.16 19.77
C LEU A 64 -3.86 -2.55 20.04
N ARG A 65 -3.30 -2.78 21.25
CA ARG A 65 -2.74 -4.08 21.63
C ARG A 65 -3.76 -5.20 21.54
N GLN A 66 -4.99 -4.97 21.99
CA GLN A 66 -6.07 -5.95 21.89
C GLN A 66 -6.39 -6.31 20.43
N ARG A 67 -6.56 -5.31 19.57
CA ARG A 67 -6.91 -5.53 18.16
C ARG A 67 -5.77 -6.18 17.38
N VAL A 68 -4.54 -5.72 17.59
CA VAL A 68 -3.35 -6.30 16.94
C VAL A 68 -3.15 -7.74 17.37
N THR A 69 -3.22 -8.04 18.68
CA THR A 69 -3.11 -9.41 19.19
C THR A 69 -4.17 -10.31 18.57
N THR A 70 -5.42 -9.84 18.49
CA THR A 70 -6.52 -10.61 17.93
C THR A 70 -6.31 -10.87 16.43
N ASP A 71 -5.95 -9.84 15.68
CA ASP A 71 -5.73 -9.94 14.24
C ASP A 71 -4.57 -10.90 13.90
N ILE A 72 -3.48 -10.86 14.67
CA ILE A 72 -2.37 -11.82 14.54
C ILE A 72 -2.81 -13.24 14.89
N ALA A 73 -3.43 -13.43 16.06
CA ALA A 73 -3.82 -14.75 16.55
C ALA A 73 -4.84 -15.45 15.63
N THR A 74 -5.75 -14.67 15.04
CA THR A 74 -6.80 -15.18 14.15
C THR A 74 -6.40 -15.18 12.67
N LYS A 75 -5.26 -14.58 12.32
CA LYS A 75 -4.86 -14.30 10.93
C LYS A 75 -5.95 -13.51 10.19
N GLY A 76 -6.49 -12.49 10.86
CA GLY A 76 -7.63 -11.70 10.39
C GLY A 76 -7.30 -10.85 9.15
N GLY A 77 -6.05 -10.40 9.03
CA GLY A 77 -5.60 -9.61 7.88
C GLY A 77 -6.25 -8.23 7.81
N GLN A 78 -6.65 -7.66 8.95
CA GLN A 78 -7.24 -6.32 8.99
C GLN A 78 -6.22 -5.20 8.82
N PHE A 79 -4.95 -5.47 9.14
CA PHE A 79 -3.87 -4.50 9.06
C PHE A 79 -2.67 -5.09 8.32
N ASP A 80 -2.11 -4.32 7.38
CA ASP A 80 -0.91 -4.69 6.64
C ASP A 80 0.36 -4.35 7.42
N VAL A 81 0.29 -3.26 8.20
CA VAL A 81 1.38 -2.78 9.05
C VAL A 81 0.83 -2.48 10.43
N MET A 82 1.55 -2.92 11.46
CA MET A 82 1.14 -2.75 12.86
C MET A 82 2.28 -2.11 13.65
N THR A 83 1.96 -1.08 14.41
CA THR A 83 2.85 -0.58 15.46
C THR A 83 2.67 -1.47 16.68
N ILE A 84 3.71 -2.20 17.06
CA ILE A 84 3.74 -3.06 18.24
C ILE A 84 4.76 -2.54 19.24
N GLY A 85 4.49 -2.77 20.54
CA GLY A 85 5.46 -2.52 21.58
C GLY A 85 6.59 -3.55 21.54
N LEU A 86 7.62 -3.31 22.37
CA LEU A 86 8.79 -4.20 22.47
C LEU A 86 8.46 -5.58 23.05
N TYR A 87 7.35 -5.72 23.76
CA TYR A 87 6.96 -6.97 24.42
C TYR A 87 6.06 -7.85 23.55
N GLU A 88 5.57 -7.30 22.44
CA GLU A 88 4.64 -7.94 21.51
C GLU A 88 5.35 -8.49 20.26
N ALA A 89 6.67 -8.27 20.14
CA ALA A 89 7.53 -8.73 19.04
C ALA A 89 8.11 -10.14 19.25
#